data_AF-A0A6N7Z3V0-F1
#
_entry.id   AF-A0A6N7Z3V0-F1
#
_cell.length_a   1.000
_cell.length_b   1.000
_cell.length_c   1.000
_cell.angle_alpha   90.00
_cell.angle_beta   90.00
_cell.angle_gamma   90.00
#
_symmetry.space_group_name_H-M   'P 1'
#
loop_
_entity.id
_entity.type
_entity.pdbx_description
1 polymer ?
#
loop_
_entity_poly.entity_id
_entity_poly.type
_entity_poly.pdbx_seq_one_letter_code
_entity_poly.pdbx_strand_id
1 'polypeptide(L)'
;MWPTASSRTPQVHAQIDALPTEALSLLADAMGVLELTPWNGPAYNEAKPDSPMRQFDFGEGRGLITYLVLDDLDRVDVLDVTWIG
;
A
#
# COMPACT_ATOMS: atom_id res chain seq x y z
N MET A 1 16.04 14.94 1.17
CA MET A 1 16.65 14.31 2.35
C MET A 1 15.51 13.70 3.14
N TRP A 2 15.28 12.39 3.02
CA TRP A 2 14.13 11.72 3.66
C TRP A 2 14.55 11.27 5.07
N PRO A 3 13.72 11.44 6.11
CA PRO A 3 14.09 11.14 7.49
C PRO A 3 14.07 9.64 7.78
N THR A 4 14.94 9.24 8.71
CA THR A 4 15.26 7.86 9.10
C THR A 4 14.28 7.31 10.15
N ALA A 5 14.06 5.99 10.07
CA ALA A 5 13.48 5.10 11.09
C ALA A 5 11.95 5.06 11.24
N SER A 6 11.34 4.26 10.37
CA SER A 6 10.26 3.35 10.71
C SER A 6 10.23 2.26 9.65
N SER A 7 9.99 1.03 10.07
CA SER A 7 10.02 -0.22 9.30
C SER A 7 9.57 -0.11 7.83
N ARG A 8 10.48 0.23 6.91
CA ARG A 8 10.41 -0.30 5.56
C ARG A 8 10.85 -1.75 5.69
N THR A 9 9.88 -2.65 5.81
CA THR A 9 10.13 -4.10 5.86
C THR A 9 10.88 -4.47 4.58
N PRO A 10 12.09 -5.06 4.67
CA PRO A 10 12.81 -5.56 3.50
C PRO A 10 11.96 -6.46 2.60
N GLN A 11 10.95 -7.10 3.20
CA GLN A 11 9.93 -7.88 2.51
C GLN A 11 9.13 -7.08 1.47
N VAL A 12 8.65 -5.87 1.80
CA VAL A 12 7.86 -5.07 0.85
C VAL A 12 8.74 -4.63 -0.33
N HIS A 13 10.00 -4.31 -0.06
CA HIS A 13 10.95 -3.99 -1.13
C HIS A 13 11.18 -5.20 -2.04
N ALA A 14 11.42 -6.37 -1.47
CA ALA A 14 11.55 -7.61 -2.24
C ALA A 14 10.28 -7.95 -3.04
N GLN A 15 9.09 -7.65 -2.52
CA GLN A 15 7.82 -7.83 -3.23
C GLN A 15 7.71 -6.90 -4.43
N ILE A 16 8.05 -5.63 -4.25
CA ILE A 16 8.05 -4.64 -5.33
C ILE A 16 9.10 -5.01 -6.39
N ASP A 17 10.30 -5.43 -5.97
CA ASP A 17 11.38 -5.86 -6.86
C ASP A 17 11.04 -7.12 -7.66
N ALA A 18 10.12 -7.95 -7.15
CA ALA A 18 9.63 -9.15 -7.82
C ALA A 18 8.48 -8.88 -8.79
N LEU A 19 7.93 -7.66 -8.82
CA LEU A 19 6.84 -7.32 -9.73
C LEU A 19 7.32 -7.30 -11.19
N PRO A 20 6.46 -7.71 -12.14
CA PRO A 20 6.75 -7.53 -13.55
C PRO A 20 6.73 -6.03 -13.90
N THR A 21 7.49 -5.64 -14.92
CA THR A 21 7.71 -4.22 -15.28
C THR A 21 6.39 -3.46 -15.51
N GLU A 22 5.39 -4.10 -16.12
CA GLU A 22 4.08 -3.51 -16.34
C GLU A 22 3.31 -3.19 -15.04
N ALA A 23 3.56 -3.93 -13.96
CA ALA A 23 2.93 -3.69 -12.67
C ALA A 23 3.57 -2.52 -11.91
N LEU A 24 4.82 -2.17 -12.21
CA LEU A 24 5.54 -1.08 -11.52
C LEU A 24 4.88 0.29 -11.74
N SER A 25 4.49 0.61 -12.97
CA SER A 25 3.81 1.87 -13.27
C SER A 25 2.43 1.92 -12.60
N LEU A 26 1.70 0.81 -12.61
CA LEU A 26 0.38 0.71 -11.98
C LEU A 26 0.47 0.82 -10.45
N LEU A 27 1.52 0.26 -9.86
CA LEU A 27 1.82 0.42 -8.44
C LEU A 27 2.16 1.89 -8.13
N ALA A 28 2.95 2.56 -8.96
CA ALA A 28 3.30 3.97 -8.75
C ALA A 28 2.06 4.88 -8.73
N ASP A 29 1.12 4.66 -9.65
CA ASP A 29 -0.16 5.39 -9.66
C ASP A 29 -0.97 5.10 -8.38
N ALA A 30 -1.03 3.84 -7.95
CA ALA A 30 -1.69 3.46 -6.70
C ALA A 30 -1.06 4.12 -5.47
N MET A 31 0.28 4.18 -5.40
CA MET A 31 0.98 4.89 -4.32
C MET A 31 0.60 6.38 -4.28
N GLY A 32 0.47 7.03 -5.44
CA GLY A 32 0.00 8.41 -5.51
C GLY A 32 -1.43 8.61 -4.98
N VAL A 33 -2.32 7.62 -5.18
CA VAL A 33 -3.66 7.63 -4.57
C VAL A 33 -3.59 7.47 -3.05
N LEU A 34 -2.72 6.59 -2.55
CA LEU A 34 -2.54 6.39 -1.11
C LEU A 34 -1.95 7.62 -0.42
N GLU A 35 -1.09 8.39 -1.09
CA GLU A 35 -0.58 9.66 -0.58
C GLU A 35 -1.67 10.73 -0.45
N LEU A 36 -2.67 10.73 -1.33
CA LEU A 36 -3.70 11.77 -1.36
C LEU A 36 -4.95 11.42 -0.56
N THR A 37 -5.39 10.16 -0.64
CA THR A 37 -6.68 9.71 -0.09
C THR A 37 -6.57 8.31 0.53
N PRO A 38 -5.74 8.12 1.57
CA PRO A 38 -5.48 6.78 2.13
C PRO A 38 -6.71 6.14 2.80
N TRP A 39 -7.67 6.95 3.28
CA TRP A 39 -8.88 6.42 3.92
C TRP A 39 -9.94 5.91 2.94
N ASN A 40 -9.78 6.13 1.63
CA ASN A 40 -10.77 5.72 0.62
C ASN A 40 -10.75 4.22 0.30
N GLY A 41 -9.67 3.50 0.62
CA GLY A 41 -9.65 2.05 0.46
C GLY A 41 -10.50 1.34 1.51
N PRO A 42 -11.09 0.16 1.23
CA PRO A 42 -11.83 -0.61 2.21
C PRO A 42 -10.98 -0.98 3.43
N ALA A 43 -11.64 -1.11 4.59
CA ALA A 43 -11.00 -1.65 5.78
C ALA A 43 -10.57 -3.11 5.53
N TYR A 44 -9.37 -3.47 5.97
CA TYR A 44 -8.86 -4.84 5.84
C TYR A 44 -9.76 -5.88 6.54
N ASN A 45 -10.40 -5.47 7.64
CA ASN A 45 -11.37 -6.28 8.36
C ASN A 45 -12.70 -5.54 8.36
N GLU A 46 -13.69 -6.04 7.61
CA GLU A 46 -15.02 -5.44 7.49
C GLU A 46 -15.75 -5.33 8.84
N ALA A 47 -15.46 -6.22 9.79
CA ALA A 47 -16.03 -6.14 11.15
C ALA A 47 -15.41 -5.01 12.00
N LYS A 48 -14.36 -4.34 11.50
CA LYS A 48 -13.67 -3.21 12.12
C LYS A 48 -13.48 -2.08 11.08
N PRO A 49 -14.57 -1.42 10.63
CA PRO A 49 -14.52 -0.45 9.54
C PRO A 49 -13.66 0.79 9.84
N ASP A 50 -13.52 1.14 11.12
CA ASP A 50 -12.72 2.26 11.60
C ASP A 50 -11.23 1.89 11.79
N SER A 51 -10.85 0.63 11.53
CA SER A 51 -9.45 0.20 11.63
C SER A 51 -8.58 0.97 10.62
N PRO A 52 -7.38 1.42 11.02
CA PRO A 52 -6.44 2.11 10.12
C PRO A 52 -5.81 1.18 9.08
N MET A 53 -5.92 -0.14 9.26
CA MET A 53 -5.42 -1.12 8.29
C MET A 53 -6.43 -1.28 7.14
N ARG A 54 -5.96 -1.02 5.92
CA ARG A 54 -6.78 -0.91 4.72
C ARG A 54 -6.19 -1.69 3.54
N GLN A 55 -7.02 -1.86 2.52
CA GLN A 55 -6.66 -2.50 1.26
C GLN A 55 -6.94 -1.57 0.08
N PHE A 56 -6.16 -1.73 -0.99
CA PHE A 56 -6.36 -1.00 -2.24
C PHE A 56 -5.98 -1.88 -3.44
N ASP A 57 -6.94 -2.11 -4.31
CA ASP A 57 -6.73 -2.83 -5.56
C ASP A 57 -6.16 -1.90 -6.63
N PHE A 58 -5.22 -2.42 -7.43
CA PHE A 58 -4.65 -1.70 -8.57
C PHE A 58 -4.50 -2.64 -9.78
N GLY A 59 -4.19 -2.05 -10.94
CA GLY A 59 -3.98 -2.80 -12.17
C GLY A 59 -5.18 -3.66 -12.60
N GLU A 60 -6.38 -3.11 -12.44
CA GLU A 60 -7.66 -3.79 -12.76
C GLU A 60 -7.90 -5.05 -11.89
N GLY A 61 -7.55 -4.98 -10.60
CA GLY A 61 -7.73 -6.07 -9.65
C GLY A 61 -6.65 -7.16 -9.72
N ARG A 62 -5.58 -6.93 -10.50
CA ARG A 62 -4.42 -7.83 -10.57
C ARG A 62 -3.37 -7.56 -9.49
N GLY A 63 -3.44 -6.38 -8.87
CA GLY A 63 -2.57 -5.98 -7.79
C GLY A 63 -3.37 -5.62 -6.54
N LEU A 64 -2.82 -5.94 -5.37
CA LEU A 64 -3.40 -5.60 -4.08
C LEU A 64 -2.31 -5.01 -3.18
N ILE A 65 -2.62 -3.88 -2.55
CA ILE A 65 -1.80 -3.26 -1.51
C ILE A 65 -2.52 -3.39 -0.19
N THR A 66 -1.86 -3.96 0.82
CA THR A 66 -2.30 -3.87 2.21
C THR A 66 -1.45 -2.83 2.93
N TYR A 67 -2.08 -1.87 3.58
CA TYR A 67 -1.39 -0.74 4.19
C TYR A 67 -2.02 -0.30 5.52
N LEU A 68 -1.29 0.51 6.27
CA LEU A 68 -1.68 1.09 7.55
C LEU A 68 -1.65 2.61 7.45
N VAL A 69 -2.76 3.26 7.81
CA VAL A 69 -2.83 4.71 7.90
C VAL A 69 -2.45 5.17 9.31
N LEU A 70 -1.45 6.04 9.41
CA LEU A 70 -0.93 6.59 10.67
C LEU A 70 -1.18 8.09 10.68
N ASP A 71 -2.43 8.49 10.96
CA ASP A 71 -2.87 9.90 10.89
C ASP A 71 -2.04 10.83 11.77
N ASP A 72 -1.70 10.40 12.99
CA ASP A 72 -0.87 11.18 13.92
C ASP A 72 0.53 11.51 13.37
N LEU A 73 0.98 10.75 12.37
CA LEU A 73 2.27 10.88 11.71
C LEU A 73 2.16 11.38 10.26
N ASP A 74 0.96 11.70 9.78
CA ASP A 74 0.66 12.05 8.39
C ASP A 74 1.32 11.08 7.39
N ARG A 75 1.13 9.78 7.63
CA ARG A 75 1.90 8.74 6.95
C ARG A 75 1.08 7.51 6.64
N VAL A 76 1.46 6.86 5.53
CA VAL A 76 0.96 5.55 5.13
C VAL A 76 2.12 4.55 5.12
N ASP A 77 1.93 3.42 5.77
CA ASP A 77 2.87 2.29 5.73
C ASP A 77 2.31 1.14 4.91
N VAL A 78 2.97 0.83 3.80
CA VAL A 78 2.68 -0.37 3.01
C VAL A 78 3.22 -1.58 3.74
N LEU A 79 2.35 -2.57 3.94
CA LEU A 79 2.65 -3.80 4.68
C LEU A 79 2.87 -4.99 3.75
N ASP A 80 2.13 -5.03 2.64
CA ASP A 80 2.18 -6.09 1.64
C ASP A 80 1.80 -5.55 0.26
N VAL A 81 2.52 -6.01 -0.77
CA VAL A 81 2.16 -5.82 -2.17
C VAL A 81 2.10 -7.19 -2.84
N THR A 82 0.95 -7.51 -3.40
CA THR A 82 0.72 -8.77 -4.12
C THR A 82 0.31 -8.50 -5.56
N TRP A 83 0.77 -9.34 -6.48
CA TRP A 83 0.40 -9.34 -7.89
C TRP A 83 0.01 -10.76 -8.34
N ILE A 84 -1.11 -10.89 -9.04
CA ILE A 84 -1.66 -12.19 -9.49
C ILE A 84 -1.60 -12.40 -11.01
N GLY A 85 -0.81 -11.58 -11.73
CA GLY A 85 -0.59 -11.69 -13.18
C GLY A 85 0.65 -12.49 -13.55
#